data_AF-A0A2V7FBX2-F1
#
_entry.id   AF-A0A2V7FBX2-F1
#
_cell.length_a   1.000
_cell.length_b   1.000
_cell.length_c   1.000
_cell.angle_alpha   90.00
_cell.angle_beta   90.00
_cell.angle_gamma   90.00
#
_symmetry.space_group_name_H-M   'P 1'
#
loop_
_entity.id
_entity.type
_entity.pdbx_description
1 polymer ?
#
loop_
_entity_poly.entity_id
_entity_poly.type
_entity_poly.pdbx_seq_one_letter_code
_entity_poly.pdbx_strand_id
1 'polypeptide(L)'
;MIVGGALAAPSEDRILPVDQYTSQKARTLAQKYAPALRALNAGIYHCLPWLDVPKQSIGFFRPKHLAQPQDYRYLSLRIYIEQETSPQFAALGLKERASAMFSRYVGAMLRRMTERAELVTEPLLDGFSVILGWVKPTSQPGERPVHETIAVFADRPTIADYVAGRASIRDLAGRAVVLGYDGETPLGRLKIQAWEDNFLKTFQIANYKPEPGVTCR
;
A
#
# COMPACT_ATOMS: atom_id res chain seq x y z
N MET A 1 -20.66 -30.82 21.13
CA MET A 1 -20.71 -29.35 21.26
C MET A 1 -19.57 -28.80 20.42
N ILE A 2 -19.86 -28.32 19.21
CA ILE A 2 -18.80 -27.82 18.31
C ILE A 2 -18.40 -26.44 18.82
N VAL A 3 -17.17 -26.33 19.31
CA VAL A 3 -16.55 -25.05 19.63
C VAL A 3 -16.25 -24.39 18.29
N GLY A 4 -17.10 -23.45 17.87
CA GLY A 4 -16.81 -22.59 16.73
C GLY A 4 -15.55 -21.80 17.04
N GLY A 5 -14.46 -22.07 16.33
CA GLY A 5 -13.21 -21.33 16.48
C GLY A 5 -13.48 -19.84 16.29
N ALA A 6 -13.10 -19.03 17.29
CA ALA A 6 -13.17 -17.59 17.20
C ALA A 6 -12.36 -17.14 15.97
N LEU A 7 -13.07 -16.55 15.01
CA LEU A 7 -12.53 -16.04 13.76
C LEU A 7 -11.63 -14.84 14.09
N ALA A 8 -10.38 -14.86 13.65
CA ALA A 8 -9.46 -13.77 13.89
C ALA A 8 -9.87 -12.58 13.02
N ALA A 9 -10.46 -11.55 13.62
CA ALA A 9 -10.76 -10.29 12.95
C ALA A 9 -9.45 -9.52 12.66
N PRO A 10 -9.38 -8.75 11.55
CA PRO A 10 -8.25 -7.88 11.29
C PRO A 10 -8.07 -6.89 12.44
N SER A 11 -6.83 -6.72 12.92
CA SER A 11 -6.55 -5.76 13.97
C SER A 11 -6.83 -4.33 13.50
N GLU A 12 -7.62 -3.59 14.27
CA GLU A 12 -7.98 -2.20 13.99
C GLU A 12 -6.82 -1.23 14.27
N ASP A 13 -5.77 -1.67 14.99
CA ASP A 13 -4.61 -0.84 15.31
C ASP A 13 -3.78 -0.43 14.08
N ARG A 14 -4.02 -1.08 12.93
CA ARG A 14 -3.46 -0.78 11.61
C ARG A 14 -3.95 0.55 11.04
N ILE A 15 -5.13 1.02 11.47
CA ILE A 15 -5.72 2.28 11.05
C ILE A 15 -5.32 3.37 12.05
N LEU A 16 -4.88 4.53 11.55
CA LEU A 16 -4.54 5.67 12.41
C LEU A 16 -5.81 6.19 13.13
N PRO A 17 -5.84 6.20 14.47
CA PRO A 17 -6.98 6.71 15.23
C PRO A 17 -7.28 8.19 14.96
N VAL A 18 -8.56 8.56 15.01
CA VAL A 18 -9.04 9.92 14.67
C VAL A 18 -8.40 11.00 15.57
N ASP A 19 -8.18 10.69 16.84
CA ASP A 19 -7.58 11.55 17.85
C ASP A 19 -6.08 11.85 17.61
N GLN A 20 -5.41 11.03 16.79
CA GLN A 20 -3.99 11.21 16.46
C GLN A 20 -3.75 12.12 15.24
N TYR A 21 -4.81 12.58 14.57
CA TYR A 21 -4.69 13.53 13.47
C TYR A 21 -4.53 14.98 13.97
N THR A 22 -3.51 15.65 13.43
CA THR A 22 -3.12 17.01 13.84
C THR A 22 -3.85 18.14 13.11
N SER A 23 -4.68 17.85 12.10
CA SER A 23 -5.48 18.88 11.41
C SER A 23 -6.95 18.50 11.33
N GLN A 24 -7.81 19.53 11.26
CA GLN A 24 -9.25 19.34 11.13
C GLN A 24 -9.62 18.64 9.82
N LYS A 25 -8.97 19.01 8.71
CA LYS A 25 -9.15 18.37 7.39
C LYS A 25 -8.93 16.85 7.48
N ALA A 26 -7.86 16.42 8.13
CA ALA A 26 -7.56 14.99 8.27
C ALA A 26 -8.52 14.26 9.21
N ARG A 27 -8.93 14.90 10.32
CA ARG A 27 -9.97 14.35 11.21
C ARG A 27 -11.29 14.15 10.48
N THR A 28 -11.71 15.14 9.69
CA THR A 28 -12.92 15.05 8.86
C THR A 28 -12.84 13.88 7.86
N LEU A 29 -11.73 13.74 7.15
CA LEU A 29 -11.51 12.60 6.25
C LEU A 29 -11.56 11.27 7.00
N ALA A 30 -10.85 11.15 8.13
CA ALA A 30 -10.78 9.94 8.93
C ALA A 30 -12.15 9.52 9.48
N GLN A 31 -12.96 10.46 9.95
CA GLN A 31 -14.31 10.21 10.43
C GLN A 31 -15.24 9.78 9.28
N LYS A 32 -15.24 10.55 8.19
CA LYS A 32 -16.11 10.31 7.02
C LYS A 32 -15.84 8.94 6.38
N TYR A 33 -14.57 8.58 6.24
CA TYR A 33 -14.15 7.37 5.53
C TYR A 33 -13.73 6.23 6.45
N ALA A 34 -14.00 6.29 7.77
CA ALA A 34 -13.69 5.21 8.70
C ALA A 34 -14.19 3.82 8.21
N PRO A 35 -15.43 3.67 7.69
CA PRO A 35 -15.87 2.38 7.15
C PRO A 35 -15.03 1.91 5.95
N ALA A 36 -14.57 2.83 5.10
CA ALA A 36 -13.73 2.50 3.95
C ALA A 36 -12.34 2.04 4.38
N LEU A 37 -11.75 2.67 5.40
CA LEU A 37 -10.45 2.26 5.93
C LEU A 37 -10.51 0.86 6.56
N ARG A 38 -11.58 0.55 7.28
CA ARG A 38 -11.82 -0.80 7.83
C ARG A 38 -12.01 -1.84 6.74
N ALA A 39 -12.80 -1.53 5.71
CA ALA A 39 -13.00 -2.42 4.58
C ALA A 39 -11.68 -2.70 3.83
N LEU A 40 -10.85 -1.66 3.62
CA LEU A 40 -9.51 -1.82 3.04
C LEU A 40 -8.63 -2.72 3.90
N ASN A 41 -8.58 -2.50 5.22
CA ASN A 41 -7.80 -3.30 6.16
C ASN A 41 -8.23 -4.78 6.13
N ALA A 42 -9.54 -5.02 6.23
CA ALA A 42 -10.12 -6.36 6.18
C ALA A 42 -9.85 -7.05 4.84
N GLY A 43 -10.03 -6.34 3.72
CA GLY A 43 -9.74 -6.86 2.39
C GLY A 43 -8.28 -7.29 2.24
N ILE A 44 -7.32 -6.49 2.72
CA ILE A 44 -5.90 -6.87 2.70
C ILE A 44 -5.67 -8.10 3.60
N TYR A 45 -6.17 -8.07 4.83
CA TYR A 45 -5.98 -9.15 5.80
C TYR A 45 -6.48 -10.51 5.29
N HIS A 46 -7.69 -10.56 4.73
CA HIS A 46 -8.29 -11.82 4.28
C HIS A 46 -7.88 -12.24 2.87
N CYS A 47 -7.43 -11.32 2.02
CA CYS A 47 -7.17 -11.64 0.61
C CYS A 47 -5.71 -11.64 0.22
N LEU A 48 -4.85 -11.03 1.04
CA LEU A 48 -3.42 -10.92 0.78
C LEU A 48 -2.62 -11.32 2.03
N PRO A 49 -2.77 -12.57 2.52
CA PRO A 49 -2.19 -13.02 3.79
C PRO A 49 -0.64 -13.01 3.85
N TRP A 50 0.05 -12.79 2.73
CA TRP A 50 1.50 -12.57 2.67
C TRP A 50 1.89 -11.09 2.83
N LEU A 51 0.94 -10.22 3.11
CA LEU A 51 1.18 -8.80 3.37
C LEU A 51 0.95 -8.50 4.84
N ASP A 52 1.95 -7.89 5.47
CA ASP A 52 1.77 -7.25 6.76
C ASP A 52 1.41 -5.77 6.56
N VAL A 53 0.45 -5.31 7.36
CA VAL A 53 0.10 -3.89 7.46
C VAL A 53 0.50 -3.46 8.87
N PRO A 54 1.57 -2.65 9.03
CA PRO A 54 2.01 -2.27 10.36
C PRO A 54 0.97 -1.41 11.08
N LYS A 55 1.11 -1.30 12.41
CA LYS A 55 0.31 -0.40 13.23
C LYS A 55 0.27 1.01 12.63
N GLN A 56 -0.92 1.62 12.60
CA GLN A 56 -1.18 2.99 12.15
C GLN A 56 -0.61 3.30 10.74
N SER A 57 -0.68 2.33 9.84
CA SER A 57 -0.18 2.44 8.46
C SER A 57 -1.25 2.68 7.41
N ILE A 58 -2.52 2.77 7.82
CA ILE A 58 -3.66 3.17 6.98
C ILE A 58 -4.25 4.48 7.51
N GLY A 59 -4.43 5.48 6.64
CA GLY A 59 -4.98 6.78 7.06
C GLY A 59 -4.66 7.96 6.14
N PHE A 60 -4.94 9.17 6.60
CA PHE A 60 -4.81 10.42 5.84
C PHE A 60 -3.56 11.23 6.24
N PHE A 61 -2.42 10.85 5.70
CA PHE A 61 -1.12 11.40 6.09
C PHE A 61 -0.71 12.57 5.18
N ARG A 62 0.24 13.36 5.67
CA ARG A 62 0.92 14.34 4.84
C ARG A 62 2.00 13.64 4.01
N PRO A 63 2.09 13.89 2.69
CA PRO A 63 3.14 13.31 1.87
C PRO A 63 4.51 13.93 2.23
N LYS A 64 5.51 13.09 2.50
CA LYS A 64 6.83 13.54 2.98
C LYS A 64 7.61 14.42 1.99
N HIS A 65 7.28 14.35 0.70
CA HIS A 65 8.02 15.04 -0.36
C HIS A 65 7.50 16.46 -0.65
N LEU A 66 6.36 16.86 -0.07
CA LEU A 66 5.81 18.19 -0.25
C LEU A 66 6.20 19.07 0.95
N ALA A 67 6.69 20.26 0.63
CA ALA A 67 7.05 21.26 1.62
C ALA A 67 5.80 21.87 2.28
N GLN A 68 5.96 22.30 3.53
CA GLN A 68 5.00 23.16 4.22
C GLN A 68 4.92 24.53 3.51
N PRO A 69 3.77 25.24 3.51
CA PRO A 69 2.76 25.31 4.58
C PRO A 69 1.40 24.64 4.32
N GLN A 70 1.18 24.01 3.16
CA GLN A 70 -0.16 23.53 2.80
C GLN A 70 -0.53 22.21 3.51
N ASP A 71 -1.80 22.08 3.92
CA ASP A 71 -2.31 20.86 4.58
C ASP A 71 -2.70 19.79 3.54
N TYR A 72 -1.73 19.31 2.77
CA TYR A 72 -1.92 18.19 1.84
C TYR A 72 -2.23 16.89 2.59
N ARG A 73 -3.24 16.16 2.13
CA ARG A 73 -3.73 14.92 2.71
C ARG A 73 -3.82 13.83 1.66
N TYR A 74 -3.04 12.79 1.88
CA TYR A 74 -2.97 11.62 1.03
C TYR A 74 -3.56 10.42 1.78
N LEU A 75 -4.48 9.70 1.15
CA LEU A 75 -4.87 8.39 1.65
C LEU A 75 -3.66 7.48 1.47
N SER A 76 -3.09 7.02 2.57
CA SER A 76 -1.84 6.26 2.57
C SER A 76 -2.05 4.85 3.09
N LEU A 77 -1.34 3.92 2.46
CA LEU A 77 -1.23 2.53 2.87
C LEU A 77 0.26 2.17 2.89
N ARG A 78 0.76 1.69 4.02
CA ARG A 78 2.07 1.04 4.10
C ARG A 78 1.90 -0.45 4.31
N ILE A 79 2.61 -1.24 3.51
CA ILE A 79 2.65 -2.70 3.61
C ILE A 79 4.08 -3.22 3.58
N TYR A 80 4.29 -4.33 4.28
CA TYR A 80 5.45 -5.18 4.11
C TYR A 80 5.08 -6.44 3.36
N ILE A 81 5.92 -6.83 2.41
CA ILE A 81 5.77 -8.06 1.65
C ILE A 81 6.52 -9.16 2.39
N GLU A 82 5.78 -10.05 3.06
CA GLU A 82 6.28 -11.21 3.81
C GLU A 82 6.33 -12.47 2.93
N GLN A 83 6.74 -12.30 1.68
CA GLN A 83 6.96 -13.41 0.76
C GLN A 83 8.44 -13.81 0.78
N GLU A 84 8.70 -15.11 0.72
CA GLU A 84 10.06 -15.62 0.48
C GLU A 84 10.63 -15.02 -0.82
N THR A 85 11.84 -14.50 -0.72
CA THR A 85 12.53 -13.82 -1.83
C THR A 85 13.04 -14.88 -2.80
N SER A 86 12.51 -14.90 -4.03
CA SER A 86 13.03 -15.84 -5.04
C SER A 86 14.46 -15.49 -5.45
N PRO A 87 15.30 -16.47 -5.83
CA PRO A 87 16.66 -16.21 -6.29
C PRO A 87 16.74 -15.22 -7.45
N GLN A 88 15.77 -15.27 -8.37
CA GLN A 88 15.71 -14.37 -9.52
C GLN A 88 15.47 -12.92 -9.08
N PHE A 89 14.58 -12.70 -8.10
CA PHE A 89 14.34 -11.37 -7.56
C PHE A 89 15.51 -10.86 -6.71
N ALA A 90 16.13 -11.75 -5.93
CA ALA A 90 17.32 -11.45 -5.13
C ALA A 90 18.50 -10.95 -6.00
N ALA A 91 18.66 -11.52 -7.19
CA ALA A 91 19.74 -11.17 -8.13
C ALA A 91 19.58 -9.80 -8.82
N LEU A 92 18.40 -9.19 -8.78
CA LEU A 92 18.15 -7.87 -9.39
C LEU A 92 18.91 -6.76 -8.64
N GLY A 93 19.14 -5.62 -9.28
CA GLY A 93 19.52 -4.38 -8.59
C GLY A 93 18.33 -3.75 -7.84
N LEU A 94 18.60 -2.86 -6.89
CA LEU A 94 17.55 -2.21 -6.08
C LEU A 94 16.48 -1.51 -6.94
N LYS A 95 16.90 -0.78 -7.99
CA LYS A 95 15.95 -0.08 -8.90
C LYS A 95 15.05 -1.06 -9.67
N GLU A 96 15.58 -2.22 -10.03
CA GLU A 96 14.85 -3.27 -10.74
C GLU A 96 13.88 -3.99 -9.79
N ARG A 97 14.33 -4.29 -8.56
CA ARG A 97 13.44 -4.77 -7.48
C ARG A 97 12.31 -3.80 -7.19
N ALA A 98 12.62 -2.51 -7.05
CA ALA A 98 11.63 -1.45 -6.87
C ALA A 98 10.64 -1.39 -8.04
N SER A 99 11.10 -1.58 -9.27
CA SER A 99 10.25 -1.62 -10.47
C SER A 99 9.32 -2.84 -10.49
N ALA A 100 9.82 -4.00 -10.09
CA ALA A 100 9.01 -5.20 -9.93
C ALA A 100 7.97 -5.04 -8.82
N MET A 101 8.36 -4.50 -7.66
CA MET A 101 7.45 -4.25 -6.54
C MET A 101 6.39 -3.19 -6.88
N PHE A 102 6.77 -2.14 -7.60
CA PHE A 102 5.83 -1.14 -8.11
C PHE A 102 4.78 -1.79 -9.00
N SER A 103 5.22 -2.51 -10.04
CA SER A 103 4.35 -3.14 -11.05
C SER A 103 3.40 -4.15 -10.42
N ARG A 104 3.89 -4.90 -9.43
CA ARG A 104 3.13 -5.94 -8.75
C ARG A 104 2.07 -5.42 -7.80
N TYR A 105 2.38 -4.40 -7.00
CA TYR A 105 1.54 -4.04 -5.85
C TYR A 105 0.85 -2.67 -5.99
N VAL A 106 1.51 -1.65 -6.53
CA VAL A 106 1.01 -0.26 -6.46
C VAL A 106 -0.33 -0.13 -7.17
N GLY A 107 -0.42 -0.62 -8.40
CA GLY A 107 -1.64 -0.53 -9.19
C GLY A 107 -2.84 -1.20 -8.54
N ALA A 108 -2.64 -2.38 -7.96
CA ALA A 108 -3.70 -3.12 -7.28
C ALA A 108 -4.09 -2.47 -5.95
N MET A 109 -3.10 -2.00 -5.16
CA MET A 109 -3.37 -1.33 -3.89
C MET A 109 -4.16 -0.04 -4.10
N LEU A 110 -3.81 0.74 -5.13
CA LEU A 110 -4.57 1.94 -5.49
C LEU A 110 -6.03 1.60 -5.82
N ARG A 111 -6.28 0.56 -6.63
CA ARG A 111 -7.66 0.14 -6.94
C ARG A 111 -8.45 -0.24 -5.68
N ARG A 112 -7.83 -0.96 -4.74
CA ARG A 112 -8.43 -1.29 -3.43
C ARG A 112 -8.72 -0.05 -2.60
N MET A 113 -7.76 0.87 -2.51
CA MET A 113 -7.91 2.15 -1.80
C MET A 113 -9.01 3.03 -2.41
N THR A 114 -9.35 2.83 -3.69
CA THR A 114 -10.38 3.58 -4.41
C THR A 114 -11.65 2.77 -4.67
N GLU A 115 -11.88 1.66 -3.97
CA GLU A 115 -13.11 0.86 -4.15
C GLU A 115 -14.39 1.69 -3.98
N ARG A 116 -14.35 2.68 -3.08
CA ARG A 116 -15.35 3.74 -3.03
C ARG A 116 -14.95 4.89 -3.95
N ALA A 117 -15.69 5.05 -5.05
CA ALA A 117 -15.49 6.13 -6.02
C ALA A 117 -15.50 7.54 -5.40
N GLU A 118 -16.19 7.71 -4.28
CA GLU A 118 -16.22 8.92 -3.46
C GLU A 118 -14.82 9.40 -3.02
N LEU A 119 -13.88 8.49 -2.79
CA LEU A 119 -12.51 8.84 -2.39
C LEU A 119 -11.75 9.55 -3.52
N VAL A 120 -12.00 9.18 -4.77
CA VAL A 120 -11.34 9.78 -5.95
C VAL A 120 -11.91 11.17 -6.25
N THR A 121 -13.14 11.44 -5.83
CA THR A 121 -13.83 12.72 -6.04
C THR A 121 -13.82 13.62 -4.80
N GLU A 122 -13.29 13.14 -3.67
CA GLU A 122 -13.23 13.88 -2.41
C GLU A 122 -12.35 15.14 -2.52
N PRO A 123 -12.93 16.36 -2.40
CA PRO A 123 -12.17 17.61 -2.53
C PRO A 123 -11.16 17.84 -1.41
N LEU A 124 -11.36 17.26 -0.23
CA LEU A 124 -10.38 17.34 0.87
C LEU A 124 -9.22 16.35 0.69
N LEU A 125 -9.27 15.44 -0.29
CA LEU A 125 -8.20 14.50 -0.56
C LEU A 125 -7.32 15.03 -1.70
N ASP A 126 -6.02 15.16 -1.45
CA ASP A 126 -5.07 15.71 -2.44
C ASP A 126 -4.41 14.61 -3.29
N GLY A 127 -4.37 13.38 -2.77
CA GLY A 127 -3.78 12.26 -3.49
C GLY A 127 -3.78 10.95 -2.70
N PHE A 128 -2.96 10.01 -3.18
CA PHE A 128 -2.83 8.68 -2.62
C PHE A 128 -1.35 8.31 -2.52
N SER A 129 -1.00 7.51 -1.51
CA SER A 129 0.33 6.93 -1.43
C SER A 129 0.33 5.47 -1.01
N VAL A 130 1.18 4.70 -1.69
CA VAL A 130 1.43 3.29 -1.37
C VAL A 130 2.91 3.18 -1.01
N ILE A 131 3.18 2.69 0.19
CA ILE A 131 4.53 2.46 0.70
C ILE A 131 4.75 0.96 0.79
N LEU A 132 5.68 0.46 -0.01
CA LEU A 132 6.02 -0.96 -0.08
C LEU A 132 7.37 -1.16 0.60
N GLY A 133 7.47 -2.13 1.50
CA GLY A 133 8.75 -2.60 2.01
C GLY A 133 8.91 -4.11 1.81
N TRP A 134 10.12 -4.55 1.46
CA TRP A 134 10.47 -5.95 1.33
C TRP A 134 11.85 -6.20 1.92
N VAL A 135 12.14 -7.44 2.31
CA VAL A 135 13.42 -7.80 2.89
C VAL A 135 14.54 -7.60 1.86
N LYS A 136 15.59 -6.88 2.26
CA LYS A 136 16.82 -6.68 1.48
C LYS A 136 17.47 -8.05 1.29
N PRO A 137 17.81 -8.46 0.04
CA PRO A 137 18.35 -9.81 -0.20
C PRO A 137 19.64 -10.15 0.55
N THR A 138 20.39 -9.14 0.99
CA THR A 138 21.63 -9.32 1.78
C THR A 138 21.38 -9.46 3.29
N SER A 139 20.13 -9.48 3.74
CA SER A 139 19.80 -9.66 5.16
C SER A 139 20.14 -11.07 5.61
N GLN A 140 20.84 -11.21 6.74
CA GLN A 140 21.22 -12.52 7.27
C GLN A 140 20.07 -13.18 8.05
N PRO A 141 19.89 -14.51 7.95
CA PRO A 141 18.96 -15.24 8.81
C PRO A 141 19.32 -15.07 10.30
N GLY A 142 18.33 -14.76 11.14
CA GLY A 142 18.51 -14.59 12.58
C GLY A 142 18.86 -13.15 13.02
N GLU A 143 19.19 -12.26 12.09
CA GLU A 143 19.30 -10.83 12.35
C GLU A 143 17.95 -10.12 12.13
N ARG A 144 17.84 -8.88 12.63
CA ARG A 144 16.67 -8.05 12.33
C ARG A 144 16.63 -7.77 10.82
N PRO A 145 15.54 -8.14 10.11
CA PRO A 145 15.45 -7.93 8.67
C PRO A 145 15.59 -6.45 8.31
N VAL A 146 16.46 -6.15 7.34
CA VAL A 146 16.61 -4.81 6.76
C VAL A 146 15.64 -4.72 5.59
N HIS A 147 14.78 -3.71 5.56
CA HIS A 147 13.79 -3.57 4.50
C HIS A 147 14.21 -2.50 3.51
N GLU A 148 14.29 -2.87 2.23
CA GLU A 148 14.22 -1.89 1.16
C GLU A 148 12.79 -1.38 1.07
N THR A 149 12.61 -0.11 0.71
CA THR A 149 11.30 0.53 0.67
C THR A 149 11.19 1.48 -0.51
N ILE A 150 10.02 1.46 -1.16
CA ILE A 150 9.56 2.59 -1.98
C ILE A 150 8.32 3.24 -1.40
N ALA A 151 8.31 4.57 -1.39
CA ALA A 151 7.12 5.36 -1.10
C ALA A 151 6.66 6.03 -2.40
N VAL A 152 5.50 5.60 -2.89
CA VAL A 152 4.89 6.10 -4.12
C VAL A 152 3.81 7.11 -3.78
N PHE A 153 3.87 8.29 -4.38
CA PHE A 153 2.88 9.34 -4.20
C PHE A 153 2.33 9.76 -5.56
N ALA A 154 1.01 9.83 -5.69
CA ALA A 154 0.34 10.34 -6.88
C ALA A 154 -0.80 11.27 -6.46
N ASP A 155 -0.96 12.37 -7.19
CA ASP A 155 -2.07 13.30 -6.95
C ASP A 155 -3.43 12.68 -7.35
N ARG A 156 -4.50 13.28 -6.84
CA ARG A 156 -5.86 12.78 -7.07
C ARG A 156 -6.23 12.69 -8.57
N PRO A 157 -5.92 13.67 -9.45
CA PRO A 157 -6.18 13.55 -10.89
C PRO A 157 -5.45 12.37 -11.55
N THR A 158 -4.17 12.15 -11.22
CA THR A 158 -3.39 11.03 -11.74
C THR A 158 -4.02 9.69 -11.35
N ILE A 159 -4.44 9.56 -10.08
CA ILE A 159 -5.13 8.36 -9.61
C ILE A 159 -6.48 8.20 -10.32
N ALA A 160 -7.25 9.27 -10.47
CA ALA A 160 -8.55 9.25 -11.14
C ALA A 160 -8.43 8.73 -12.59
N ASP A 161 -7.41 9.13 -13.34
CA ASP A 161 -7.16 8.63 -14.69
C ASP A 161 -6.79 7.14 -14.68
N TYR A 162 -5.89 6.73 -13.79
CA TYR A 162 -5.43 5.34 -13.73
C TYR A 162 -6.55 4.37 -13.34
N VAL A 163 -7.33 4.70 -12.31
CA VAL A 163 -8.42 3.81 -11.83
C VAL A 163 -9.58 3.74 -12.82
N ALA A 164 -9.83 4.83 -13.56
CA ALA A 164 -10.81 4.86 -14.64
C ALA A 164 -10.31 4.20 -15.94
N GLY A 165 -9.07 3.69 -15.98
CA GLY A 165 -8.50 3.06 -17.17
C GLY A 165 -8.12 4.03 -18.29
N ARG A 166 -8.06 5.34 -18.01
CA ARG A 166 -7.59 6.38 -18.96
C ARG A 166 -6.07 6.54 -18.97
N ALA A 167 -5.38 5.98 -17.98
CA ALA A 167 -3.93 5.94 -17.89
C ALA A 167 -3.47 4.51 -17.60
N SER A 168 -2.38 4.10 -18.24
CA SER A 168 -1.73 2.81 -17.99
C SER A 168 -0.92 2.83 -16.70
N ILE A 169 -0.45 1.66 -16.24
CA ILE A 169 0.51 1.59 -15.13
C ILE A 169 1.84 2.32 -15.44
N ARG A 170 2.23 2.41 -16.72
CA ARG A 170 3.40 3.17 -17.17
C ARG A 170 3.18 4.67 -17.02
N ASP A 171 2.00 5.15 -17.40
CA ASP A 171 1.62 6.55 -17.23
C ASP A 171 1.58 6.92 -15.74
N LEU A 172 1.02 6.03 -14.90
CA LEU A 172 1.05 6.20 -13.46
C LEU A 172 2.49 6.33 -12.93
N ALA A 173 3.39 5.41 -13.32
CA ALA A 173 4.79 5.45 -12.90
C ALA A 173 5.52 6.73 -13.36
N GLY A 174 5.18 7.24 -14.54
CA GLY A 174 5.76 8.48 -15.08
C GLY A 174 5.26 9.75 -14.38
N ARG A 175 4.03 9.74 -13.84
CA ARG A 175 3.42 10.88 -13.14
C ARG A 175 3.64 10.85 -11.62
N ALA A 176 3.84 9.68 -11.05
CA ALA A 176 4.04 9.51 -9.61
C ALA A 176 5.43 9.98 -9.15
N VAL A 177 5.50 10.46 -7.91
CA VAL A 177 6.77 10.64 -7.20
C VAL A 177 7.08 9.35 -6.46
N VAL A 178 8.17 8.68 -6.82
CA VAL A 178 8.66 7.48 -6.13
C VAL A 178 9.92 7.81 -5.35
N LEU A 179 9.89 7.65 -4.02
CA LEU A 179 11.07 7.80 -3.16
C LEU A 179 11.59 6.44 -2.72
N GLY A 180 12.90 6.25 -2.79
CA GLY A 180 13.58 5.01 -2.37
C GLY A 180 14.28 5.14 -1.01
N TYR A 181 14.33 4.03 -0.28
CA TYR A 181 15.14 3.84 0.93
C TYR A 181 15.68 2.40 0.91
N ASP A 182 16.98 2.20 1.11
CA ASP A 182 17.60 0.86 1.04
C ASP A 182 17.64 0.11 2.39
N GLY A 183 17.01 0.68 3.42
CA GLY A 183 17.06 0.20 4.80
C GLY A 183 17.99 1.00 5.69
N GLU A 184 18.92 1.75 5.11
CA GLU A 184 19.97 2.50 5.82
C GLU A 184 20.00 3.98 5.40
N THR A 185 19.90 4.26 4.10
CA THR A 185 20.05 5.57 3.49
C THR A 185 18.87 5.95 2.59
N PRO A 186 18.45 7.24 2.60
CA PRO A 186 17.48 7.74 1.62
C PRO A 186 18.13 7.83 0.24
N LEU A 187 17.53 7.17 -0.74
CA LEU A 187 18.02 7.14 -2.13
C LEU A 187 17.47 8.29 -2.98
N GLY A 188 16.55 9.08 -2.41
CA GLY A 188 15.86 10.15 -3.12
C GLY A 188 14.85 9.62 -4.14
N ARG A 189 14.63 10.39 -5.21
CA ARG A 189 13.65 10.05 -6.26
C ARG A 189 14.17 8.93 -7.15
N LEU A 190 13.37 7.88 -7.32
CA LEU A 190 13.63 6.77 -8.23
C LEU A 190 12.83 6.94 -9.53
N LYS A 191 13.47 6.67 -10.66
CA LYS A 191 12.77 6.43 -11.93
C LYS A 191 12.46 4.95 -12.03
N ILE A 192 11.18 4.62 -12.16
CA ILE A 192 10.69 3.25 -12.13
C ILE A 192 10.20 2.85 -13.53
N GLN A 193 10.53 1.63 -13.94
CA GLN A 193 9.87 0.99 -15.08
C GLN A 193 8.64 0.24 -14.57
N ALA A 194 7.53 0.34 -15.29
CA ALA A 194 6.29 -0.31 -14.89
C ALA A 194 5.68 -1.15 -16.02
N TRP A 195 5.06 -2.26 -15.64
CA TRP A 195 4.35 -3.17 -16.53
C TRP A 195 3.13 -3.74 -15.82
N GLU A 196 2.19 -4.29 -16.60
CA GLU A 196 1.05 -5.02 -16.04
C GLU A 196 1.55 -6.34 -15.45
N ASP A 197 1.28 -6.54 -14.16
CA ASP A 197 1.63 -7.76 -13.43
C ASP A 197 0.35 -8.35 -12.82
N ASN A 198 0.05 -9.61 -13.14
CA ASN A 198 -1.13 -10.30 -12.66
C ASN A 198 -0.88 -11.13 -11.39
N PHE A 199 0.30 -11.02 -10.77
CA PHE A 199 0.69 -11.80 -9.59
C PHE A 199 -0.39 -11.80 -8.50
N LEU A 200 -0.97 -10.65 -8.16
CA LEU A 200 -1.99 -10.57 -7.10
C LEU A 200 -3.32 -11.26 -7.45
N LYS A 201 -3.56 -11.57 -8.73
CA LYS A 201 -4.72 -12.33 -9.19
C LYS A 201 -4.44 -13.83 -9.22
N THR A 202 -3.18 -14.24 -9.39
CA THR A 202 -2.80 -15.63 -9.64
C THR A 202 -2.09 -16.29 -8.47
N PHE A 203 -1.45 -15.52 -7.60
CA PHE A 203 -0.72 -16.03 -6.45
C PHE A 203 -1.69 -16.44 -5.34
N GLN A 204 -1.48 -17.64 -4.80
CA GLN A 204 -2.20 -18.16 -3.66
C GLN A 204 -1.19 -18.84 -2.73
N ILE A 205 -1.30 -18.57 -1.42
CA ILE A 205 -0.55 -19.34 -0.44
C ILE A 205 -1.13 -20.76 -0.42
N ALA A 206 -0.26 -21.76 -0.50
CA ALA A 206 -0.66 -23.15 -0.42
C ALA A 206 -1.51 -23.40 0.85
N ASN A 207 -2.65 -24.04 0.68
CA ASN A 207 -3.61 -24.37 1.75
C ASN A 207 -4.29 -23.18 2.43
N TYR A 208 -4.08 -21.94 1.98
CA TYR A 208 -4.88 -20.81 2.46
C TYR A 208 -6.27 -20.83 1.82
N LYS A 209 -7.30 -20.72 2.66
CA LYS A 209 -8.67 -20.49 2.22
C LYS A 209 -9.17 -19.21 2.90
N PRO A 210 -9.66 -18.22 2.14
CA PRO A 210 -10.34 -17.07 2.73
C PRO A 210 -11.48 -17.53 3.64
N GLU A 211 -11.78 -16.70 4.63
CA GLU A 211 -12.89 -16.94 5.56
C GLU A 211 -14.22 -17.07 4.80
N PRO A 212 -15.14 -17.97 5.22
CA PRO A 212 -16.46 -18.10 4.59
C PRO A 212 -17.18 -16.75 4.48
N GLY A 213 -17.67 -16.43 3.28
CA GLY A 213 -18.35 -15.16 3.00
C GLY A 213 -17.42 -14.02 2.56
N VAL A 214 -16.09 -14.16 2.69
CA VAL A 214 -15.14 -13.21 2.11
C VAL A 214 -14.97 -13.48 0.62
N THR A 215 -15.12 -12.44 -0.20
CA THR A 215 -14.82 -12.50 -1.64
C THR A 215 -13.57 -11.68 -1.93
N CYS A 216 -12.51 -12.38 -2.32
CA CYS A 216 -11.26 -11.75 -2.75
C CYS A 216 -11.34 -11.36 -4.23
N ARG A 217 -11.06 -10.09 -4.50
CA ARG A 217 -11.07 -9.47 -5.82
C ARG A 217 -9.69 -8.98 -6.19
#